data_AF-A0A812XUD0-F1
#
_entry.id   AF-A0A812XUD0-F1
#
_cell.length_a   1.000
_cell.length_b   1.000
_cell.length_c   1.000
_cell.angle_alpha   90.00
_cell.angle_beta   90.00
_cell.angle_gamma   90.00
#
_symmetry.space_group_name_H-M   'P 1'
#
loop_
_entity.id
_entity.type
_entity.pdbx_description
1 polymer ?
#
loop_
_entity_poly.entity_id
_entity_poly.type
_entity_poly.pdbx_seq_one_letter_code
_entity_poly.pdbx_strand_id
1 'polypeptide(L)'
;MGSADQFHGIHAARLRKALRFAHDLSQQPAEPTHQAQAQPSLSAAILPQASPASWVENLPPKLSPEAAQKLVDDFKTNYPGELLDDDTMPSIRLLSLVQHSLKPGEKIRWIPWQFRLSTKQYTEIMEAKSSKPMRTDAQLLASALYDDTPEMPVAHLRLAASWLSRIQTVYRNAWALCGAAHLNNLKAFDKRVLDLALPDLADSSLRGPTTQELLTADRKIWGTIGTLVSSGWSLDEALYEVTSIRSDLSNLLQPRPRTTPFTPPKNLKGK
;
A
#
# COMPACT_ATOMS: atom_id res chain seq x y z
N MET A 1 -18.79 41.73 21.40
CA MET A 1 -18.40 40.83 22.52
C MET A 1 -18.34 39.44 21.94
N GLY A 2 -17.13 38.95 21.65
CA GLY A 2 -16.91 37.63 21.06
C GLY A 2 -16.65 36.60 22.15
N SER A 3 -17.50 35.59 22.23
CA SER A 3 -17.30 34.39 23.04
C SER A 3 -16.81 33.30 22.11
N ALA A 4 -15.50 33.03 22.12
CA ALA A 4 -14.91 31.94 21.37
C ALA A 4 -15.04 30.62 22.17
N ASP A 5 -15.66 29.62 21.55
CA ASP A 5 -15.77 28.24 22.03
C ASP A 5 -14.38 27.64 22.32
N GLN A 6 -14.06 27.48 23.61
CA GLN A 6 -12.73 27.09 24.08
C GLN A 6 -12.51 25.57 24.22
N PHE A 7 -13.27 24.73 23.49
CA PHE A 7 -13.18 23.26 23.58
C PHE A 7 -13.05 22.51 22.24
N HIS A 8 -12.55 23.17 21.20
CA HIS A 8 -12.16 22.49 19.96
C HIS A 8 -10.64 22.47 19.78
N GLY A 9 -10.02 21.37 20.20
CA GLY A 9 -8.58 21.15 20.02
C GLY A 9 -8.09 20.00 20.89
N ILE A 10 -7.07 19.29 20.39
CA ILE A 10 -6.17 18.25 20.97
C ILE A 10 -6.51 17.70 22.38
N HIS A 11 -6.79 18.56 23.36
CA HIS A 11 -7.31 18.22 24.69
C HIS A 11 -8.60 17.39 24.66
N ALA A 12 -9.58 17.74 23.81
CA ALA A 12 -10.81 16.98 23.68
C ALA A 12 -10.56 15.56 23.10
N ALA A 13 -9.58 15.42 22.20
CA ALA A 13 -9.18 14.13 21.66
C ALA A 13 -8.42 13.27 22.69
N ARG A 14 -7.55 13.89 23.50
CA ARG A 14 -6.87 13.22 24.62
C ARG A 14 -7.85 12.74 25.69
N LEU A 15 -8.88 13.53 26.00
CA LEU A 15 -9.93 13.15 26.95
C LEU A 15 -10.74 11.95 26.45
N ARG A 16 -11.12 11.94 25.16
CA ARG A 16 -11.79 10.79 24.53
C ARG A 16 -10.92 9.53 24.54
N LYS A 17 -9.61 9.66 24.33
CA LYS A 17 -8.64 8.54 24.42
C LYS A 17 -8.54 7.99 25.84
N ALA A 18 -8.46 8.86 26.85
CA ALA A 18 -8.38 8.44 28.25
C ALA A 18 -9.67 7.74 28.73
N LEU A 19 -10.83 8.25 28.31
CA LEU A 19 -12.14 7.71 28.70
C LEU A 19 -12.39 6.32 28.08
N ARG A 20 -11.96 6.10 26.83
CA ARG A 20 -12.01 4.77 26.20
C ARG A 20 -11.06 3.77 26.86
N PHE A 21 -9.85 4.20 27.23
CA PHE A 21 -8.89 3.34 27.91
C PHE A 21 -9.38 2.89 29.30
N ALA A 22 -10.00 3.80 30.06
CA ALA A 22 -10.61 3.47 31.35
C ALA A 22 -11.81 2.52 31.21
N HIS A 23 -12.60 2.68 30.14
CA HIS A 23 -13.71 1.78 29.84
C HIS A 23 -13.22 0.36 29.51
N ASP A 24 -12.17 0.21 28.71
CA ASP A 24 -11.58 -1.11 28.39
C ASP A 24 -11.00 -1.80 29.64
N LEU A 25 -10.40 -1.05 30.57
CA LEU A 25 -9.94 -1.55 31.86
C LEU A 25 -11.09 -2.01 32.76
N SER A 26 -12.25 -1.37 32.69
CA SER A 26 -13.42 -1.72 33.51
C SER A 26 -14.16 -2.98 33.01
N GLN A 27 -13.95 -3.38 31.76
CA GLN A 27 -14.63 -4.52 31.14
C GLN A 27 -13.80 -5.81 31.10
N GLN A 28 -12.58 -5.84 31.65
CA GLN A 28 -11.82 -7.09 31.75
C GLN A 28 -12.37 -7.96 32.90
N PRO A 29 -12.78 -9.22 32.64
CA PRO A 29 -13.10 -10.18 33.70
C PRO A 29 -11.82 -10.57 34.44
N ALA A 30 -11.89 -10.63 35.77
CA ALA A 30 -10.80 -11.14 36.60
C ALA A 30 -10.66 -12.66 36.39
N GLU A 31 -9.53 -13.10 35.81
CA GLU A 31 -9.15 -14.52 35.79
C GLU A 31 -8.06 -14.84 36.82
N PRO A 32 -8.09 -16.06 37.41
CA PRO A 32 -7.27 -16.42 38.56
C PRO A 32 -5.83 -16.78 38.19
N THR A 33 -4.95 -16.49 39.13
CA THR A 33 -3.52 -16.81 39.16
C THR A 33 -3.24 -18.31 39.09
N HIS A 34 -2.43 -18.76 38.13
CA HIS A 34 -1.67 -20.01 38.22
C HIS A 34 -0.22 -19.85 37.76
N GLN A 35 0.64 -20.64 38.40
CA GLN A 35 2.06 -20.43 38.65
C GLN A 35 2.99 -20.77 37.48
N ALA A 36 4.21 -20.24 37.60
CA ALA A 36 5.34 -20.34 36.68
C ALA A 36 5.75 -21.77 36.31
N GLN A 37 5.98 -22.00 35.01
CA GLN A 37 6.86 -23.06 34.50
C GLN A 37 7.54 -22.61 33.20
N ALA A 38 8.75 -23.14 33.00
CA ALA A 38 9.86 -22.58 32.24
C ALA A 38 9.65 -22.36 30.72
N GLN A 39 10.32 -21.33 30.20
CA GLN A 39 10.41 -20.99 28.77
C GLN A 39 11.09 -22.09 27.94
N PRO A 40 10.51 -22.40 26.77
CA PRO A 40 11.28 -22.62 25.56
C PRO A 40 11.06 -21.43 24.59
N SER A 41 12.16 -20.98 24.00
CA SER A 41 12.25 -19.92 23.00
C SER A 41 11.15 -19.98 21.94
N LEU A 42 10.40 -18.88 21.82
CA LEU A 42 9.35 -18.68 20.82
C LEU A 42 9.96 -18.64 19.42
N SER A 43 9.64 -19.63 18.60
CA SER A 43 9.59 -19.49 17.15
C SER A 43 8.78 -18.24 16.81
N ALA A 44 9.37 -17.34 16.02
CA ALA A 44 8.69 -16.17 15.50
C ALA A 44 7.33 -16.59 14.91
N ALA A 45 6.25 -16.03 15.47
CA ALA A 45 4.92 -16.19 14.93
C ALA A 45 4.94 -15.73 13.47
N ILE A 46 4.86 -16.70 12.57
CA ILE A 46 4.62 -16.47 11.15
C ILE A 46 3.20 -15.91 11.07
N LEU A 47 3.08 -14.58 11.02
CA LEU A 47 1.88 -13.96 10.48
C LEU A 47 1.62 -14.58 9.11
N PRO A 48 0.37 -14.89 8.72
CA PRO A 48 0.10 -15.39 7.38
C PRO A 48 0.61 -14.35 6.38
N GLN A 49 1.75 -14.64 5.76
CA GLN A 49 2.20 -13.86 4.63
C GLN A 49 1.16 -14.09 3.54
N ALA A 50 0.32 -13.08 3.28
CA ALA A 50 -0.44 -13.04 2.04
C ALA A 50 0.58 -13.01 0.89
N SER A 51 0.87 -14.19 0.35
CA SER A 51 1.63 -14.38 -0.88
C SER A 51 0.87 -13.69 -2.02
N PRO A 52 1.55 -13.19 -3.07
CA PRO A 52 0.86 -12.66 -4.26
C PRO A 52 -0.18 -13.66 -4.84
N ALA A 53 0.04 -14.97 -4.64
CA ALA A 53 -0.93 -16.03 -4.94
C ALA A 53 -2.32 -15.83 -4.30
N SER A 54 -2.40 -15.32 -3.07
CA SER A 54 -3.68 -15.06 -2.38
C SER A 54 -4.52 -13.97 -3.06
N TRP A 55 -3.87 -13.06 -3.81
CA TRP A 55 -4.57 -12.08 -4.63
C TRP A 55 -5.12 -12.71 -5.90
N VAL A 56 -4.42 -13.68 -6.49
CA VAL A 56 -4.80 -14.38 -7.74
C VAL A 56 -6.00 -15.33 -7.53
N GLU A 57 -6.15 -15.87 -6.33
CA GLU A 57 -7.20 -16.86 -6.03
C GLU A 57 -8.57 -16.23 -5.70
N ASN A 58 -8.62 -14.94 -5.30
CA ASN A 58 -9.84 -14.24 -4.89
C ASN A 58 -10.03 -12.91 -5.65
N LEU A 59 -9.96 -12.96 -6.98
CA LEU A 59 -10.14 -11.77 -7.81
C LEU A 59 -11.61 -11.31 -7.82
N PRO A 60 -11.92 -10.04 -7.49
CA PRO A 60 -13.26 -9.50 -7.74
C PRO A 60 -13.59 -9.50 -9.24
N PRO A 61 -14.89 -9.57 -9.60
CA PRO A 61 -15.33 -9.42 -10.98
C PRO A 61 -14.87 -8.08 -11.55
N LYS A 62 -14.46 -8.08 -12.82
CA LYS A 62 -14.03 -6.88 -13.54
C LYS A 62 -15.22 -5.90 -13.61
N LEU A 63 -14.96 -4.63 -13.36
CA LEU A 63 -15.96 -3.58 -13.49
C LEU A 63 -16.46 -3.48 -14.93
N SER A 64 -17.75 -3.19 -15.08
CA SER A 64 -18.31 -2.92 -16.40
C SER A 64 -17.69 -1.62 -16.96
N PRO A 65 -17.49 -1.52 -18.28
CA PRO A 65 -16.91 -0.34 -18.89
C PRO A 65 -17.75 0.92 -18.64
N GLU A 66 -19.07 0.78 -18.54
CA GLU A 66 -19.99 1.88 -18.22
C GLU A 66 -19.78 2.40 -16.79
N ALA A 67 -19.59 1.49 -15.82
CA ALA A 67 -19.32 1.85 -14.44
C ALA A 67 -17.97 2.58 -14.32
N ALA A 68 -16.94 2.11 -15.06
CA ALA A 68 -15.65 2.77 -15.08
C ALA A 68 -15.71 4.17 -15.70
N GLN A 69 -16.48 4.36 -16.79
CA GLN A 69 -16.65 5.66 -17.41
C GLN A 69 -17.34 6.66 -16.47
N LYS A 70 -18.35 6.21 -15.73
CA LYS A 70 -19.00 7.06 -14.73
C LYS A 70 -18.03 7.57 -13.66
N LEU A 71 -17.13 6.70 -13.16
CA LEU A 71 -16.11 7.11 -12.19
C LEU A 71 -15.17 8.19 -12.78
N VAL A 72 -14.83 8.07 -14.07
CA VAL A 72 -14.00 9.08 -14.76
C VAL A 72 -14.73 10.41 -14.88
N ASP A 73 -16.01 10.39 -15.22
CA ASP A 73 -16.81 11.61 -15.38
C ASP A 73 -17.00 12.33 -14.03
N ASP A 74 -17.27 11.57 -12.97
CA ASP A 74 -17.34 12.08 -11.59
C ASP A 74 -16.00 12.69 -11.16
N PHE A 75 -14.87 12.03 -11.50
CA PHE A 75 -13.53 12.54 -11.20
C PHE A 75 -13.23 13.85 -11.92
N LYS A 76 -13.54 13.95 -13.23
CA LYS A 76 -13.34 15.19 -14.01
C LYS A 76 -14.17 16.35 -13.47
N THR A 77 -15.36 16.04 -12.96
CA THR A 77 -16.24 17.03 -12.32
C THR A 77 -15.64 17.55 -11.01
N ASN A 78 -15.11 16.65 -10.18
CA ASN A 78 -14.53 17.00 -8.88
C ASN A 78 -13.12 17.61 -8.99
N TYR A 79 -12.36 17.27 -10.04
CA TYR A 79 -10.97 17.68 -10.24
C TYR A 79 -10.72 18.15 -11.68
N PRO A 80 -11.31 19.28 -12.12
CA PRO A 80 -11.25 19.73 -13.51
C PRO A 80 -9.83 20.10 -13.99
N GLY A 81 -8.90 20.35 -13.08
CA GLY A 81 -7.50 20.65 -13.39
C GLY A 81 -6.59 19.43 -13.52
N GLU A 82 -7.08 18.22 -13.26
CA GLU A 82 -6.28 17.00 -13.31
C GLU A 82 -6.44 16.29 -14.65
N LEU A 83 -5.31 16.00 -15.30
CA LEU A 83 -5.29 15.29 -16.57
C LEU A 83 -5.17 13.78 -16.31
N LEU A 84 -6.09 13.02 -16.89
CA LEU A 84 -6.07 11.56 -16.92
C LEU A 84 -5.72 11.09 -18.33
N ASP A 85 -4.46 10.74 -18.55
CA ASP A 85 -3.96 10.10 -19.76
C ASP A 85 -3.80 8.58 -19.57
N ASP A 86 -3.63 7.81 -20.65
CA ASP A 86 -3.51 6.34 -20.61
C ASP A 86 -2.36 5.80 -19.74
N ASP A 87 -1.34 6.63 -19.50
CA ASP A 87 -0.20 6.34 -18.62
C ASP A 87 -0.53 6.54 -17.12
N THR A 88 -1.54 7.36 -16.82
CA THR A 88 -1.95 7.73 -15.44
C THR A 88 -3.30 7.13 -15.04
N MET A 89 -4.11 6.74 -16.03
CA MET A 89 -5.39 6.08 -15.86
C MET A 89 -5.15 4.67 -15.32
N PRO A 90 -5.76 4.29 -14.18
CA PRO A 90 -5.65 2.95 -13.65
C PRO A 90 -6.37 1.94 -14.53
N SER A 91 -5.78 0.76 -14.67
CA SER A 91 -6.41 -0.35 -15.40
C SER A 91 -7.74 -0.74 -14.75
N ILE A 92 -8.66 -1.28 -15.57
CA ILE A 92 -9.96 -1.78 -15.12
C ILE A 92 -9.83 -2.80 -13.98
N ARG A 93 -8.76 -3.61 -14.02
CA ARG A 93 -8.42 -4.59 -12.99
C ARG A 93 -8.11 -3.90 -11.66
N LEU A 94 -7.28 -2.87 -11.67
CA LEU A 94 -6.92 -2.12 -10.46
C LEU A 94 -8.14 -1.41 -9.86
N LEU A 95 -8.98 -0.78 -10.70
CA LEU A 95 -10.23 -0.16 -10.26
C LEU A 95 -11.16 -1.18 -9.59
N SER A 96 -11.26 -2.37 -10.16
CA SER A 96 -12.09 -3.46 -9.59
C SER A 96 -11.61 -3.89 -8.21
N LEU A 97 -10.29 -3.95 -7.99
CA LEU A 97 -9.70 -4.29 -6.68
C LEU A 97 -9.99 -3.20 -5.64
N VAL A 98 -9.85 -1.94 -6.01
CA VAL A 98 -10.13 -0.81 -5.12
C VAL A 98 -11.61 -0.76 -4.78
N GLN A 99 -12.49 -0.82 -5.78
CA GLN A 99 -13.94 -0.78 -5.54
C GLN A 99 -14.43 -1.96 -4.70
N HIS A 100 -13.85 -3.15 -4.88
CA HIS A 100 -14.15 -4.29 -4.00
C HIS A 100 -13.74 -4.00 -2.54
N SER A 101 -12.58 -3.37 -2.34
CA SER A 101 -12.08 -3.01 -1.00
C SER A 101 -12.94 -1.97 -0.28
N LEU A 102 -13.81 -1.26 -1.02
CA LEU A 102 -14.74 -0.26 -0.49
C LEU A 102 -16.15 -0.81 -0.24
N LYS A 103 -16.43 -2.07 -0.62
CA LYS A 103 -17.76 -2.67 -0.37
C LYS A 103 -18.01 -2.82 1.13
N PRO A 104 -19.27 -2.66 1.60
CA PRO A 104 -19.61 -2.88 3.01
C PRO A 104 -19.20 -4.27 3.47
N GLY A 105 -18.45 -4.36 4.57
CA GLY A 105 -17.97 -5.62 5.15
C GLY A 105 -16.58 -6.06 4.67
N GLU A 106 -16.05 -5.45 3.60
CA GLU A 106 -14.68 -5.66 3.17
C GLU A 106 -13.71 -4.76 3.92
N LYS A 107 -12.46 -5.22 4.05
CA LYS A 107 -11.38 -4.43 4.66
C LYS A 107 -10.45 -3.93 3.56
N ILE A 108 -9.96 -2.71 3.72
CA ILE A 108 -8.89 -2.18 2.87
C ILE A 108 -7.66 -3.06 3.03
N ARG A 109 -7.27 -3.71 1.93
CA ARG A 109 -6.09 -4.58 1.85
C ARG A 109 -5.01 -3.92 1.00
N TRP A 110 -3.75 -4.19 1.34
CA TRP A 110 -2.61 -3.71 0.56
C TRP A 110 -2.55 -4.38 -0.80
N ILE A 111 -2.67 -3.60 -1.88
CA ILE A 111 -2.57 -4.08 -3.26
C ILE A 111 -1.09 -4.13 -3.68
N PRO A 112 -0.55 -5.30 -4.06
CA PRO A 112 0.82 -5.45 -4.52
C PRO A 112 1.13 -4.57 -5.73
N TRP A 113 2.36 -4.08 -5.82
CA TRP A 113 2.80 -3.18 -6.90
C TRP A 113 2.72 -3.83 -8.29
N GLN A 114 2.81 -5.16 -8.35
CA GLN A 114 2.66 -5.95 -9.58
C GLN A 114 1.30 -5.71 -10.26
N PHE A 115 0.26 -5.41 -9.48
CA PHE A 115 -1.10 -5.18 -9.97
C PHE A 115 -1.45 -3.70 -10.17
N ARG A 116 -0.54 -2.77 -9.82
CA ARG A 116 -0.75 -1.32 -9.96
C ARG A 116 -0.43 -0.85 -11.38
N LEU A 117 -1.16 -1.38 -12.35
CA LEU A 117 -0.96 -1.14 -13.78
C LEU A 117 -1.84 0.02 -14.28
N SER A 118 -1.26 0.86 -15.15
CA SER A 118 -2.05 1.80 -15.95
C SER A 118 -2.83 1.07 -17.06
N THR A 119 -3.79 1.74 -17.67
CA THR A 119 -4.53 1.23 -18.84
C THR A 119 -3.57 0.85 -19.96
N LYS A 120 -2.63 1.73 -20.32
CA LYS A 120 -1.63 1.44 -21.36
C LYS A 120 -0.78 0.21 -21.04
N GLN A 121 -0.24 0.12 -19.82
CA GLN A 121 0.58 -1.03 -19.42
C GLN A 121 -0.23 -2.33 -19.41
N TYR A 122 -1.48 -2.27 -18.98
CA TYR A 122 -2.38 -3.40 -19.00
C TYR A 122 -2.61 -3.90 -20.44
N THR A 123 -2.93 -3.00 -21.37
CA THR A 123 -3.13 -3.32 -22.79
C THR A 123 -1.87 -3.88 -23.44
N GLU A 124 -0.71 -3.25 -23.25
CA GLU A 124 0.57 -3.72 -23.80
C GLU A 124 0.92 -5.14 -23.32
N ILE A 125 0.72 -5.44 -22.03
CA ILE A 125 0.97 -6.79 -21.49
C ILE A 125 -0.02 -7.80 -22.07
N MET A 126 -1.30 -7.43 -22.21
CA MET A 126 -2.31 -8.31 -22.82
C MET A 126 -2.01 -8.60 -24.29
N GLU A 127 -1.66 -7.58 -25.08
CA GLU A 127 -1.27 -7.72 -26.48
C GLU A 127 -0.02 -8.60 -26.63
N ALA A 128 1.02 -8.37 -25.82
CA ALA A 128 2.22 -9.20 -25.80
C ALA A 128 1.97 -10.66 -25.38
N LYS A 129 0.90 -10.94 -24.63
CA LYS A 129 0.47 -12.31 -24.30
C LYS A 129 -0.28 -12.98 -25.45
N SER A 130 -1.02 -12.21 -26.26
CA SER A 130 -1.77 -12.71 -27.43
C SER A 130 -0.88 -13.02 -28.64
N SER A 131 0.28 -12.39 -28.74
CA SER A 131 1.23 -12.58 -29.85
C SER A 131 2.12 -13.83 -29.73
N LYS A 132 1.98 -14.59 -28.64
CA LYS A 132 2.68 -15.89 -28.46
C LYS A 132 1.99 -16.99 -29.29
N PRO A 133 2.75 -17.90 -29.93
CA PRO A 133 2.20 -18.93 -30.82
C PRO A 133 1.17 -19.85 -30.13
N MET A 134 0.33 -20.49 -30.96
CA MET A 134 -0.86 -21.26 -30.58
C MET A 134 -0.70 -22.04 -29.27
N ARG A 135 -1.51 -21.67 -28.27
CA ARG A 135 -1.61 -22.40 -27.00
C ARG A 135 -2.22 -23.77 -27.24
N THR A 136 -1.70 -24.78 -26.55
CA THR A 136 -2.33 -26.12 -26.53
C THR A 136 -3.73 -26.04 -25.92
N ASP A 137 -4.63 -26.97 -26.24
CA ASP A 137 -6.00 -27.01 -25.70
C ASP A 137 -6.01 -27.00 -24.15
N ALA A 138 -5.04 -27.66 -23.53
CA ALA A 138 -4.84 -27.64 -22.08
C ALA A 138 -4.50 -26.24 -21.55
N GLN A 139 -3.71 -25.44 -22.28
CA GLN A 139 -3.41 -24.05 -21.93
C GLN A 139 -4.55 -23.08 -22.24
N LEU A 140 -5.40 -23.38 -23.23
CA LEU A 140 -6.63 -22.62 -23.46
C LEU A 140 -7.63 -22.87 -22.33
N LEU A 141 -7.83 -24.13 -21.92
CA LEU A 141 -8.66 -24.48 -20.77
C LEU A 141 -8.09 -23.90 -19.47
N ALA A 142 -6.77 -24.00 -19.23
CA ALA A 142 -6.14 -23.38 -18.07
C ALA A 142 -6.29 -21.85 -18.08
N SER A 143 -6.18 -21.18 -19.23
CA SER A 143 -6.41 -19.73 -19.35
C SER A 143 -7.88 -19.33 -19.20
N ALA A 144 -8.82 -20.23 -19.49
CA ALA A 144 -10.24 -19.99 -19.29
C ALA A 144 -10.66 -20.22 -17.83
N LEU A 145 -9.95 -21.11 -17.12
CA LEU A 145 -10.19 -21.45 -15.72
C LEU A 145 -9.42 -20.52 -14.75
N TYR A 146 -8.24 -20.04 -15.13
CA TYR A 146 -7.42 -19.12 -14.35
C TYR A 146 -7.35 -17.76 -15.08
N ASP A 147 -7.91 -16.69 -14.49
CA ASP A 147 -7.74 -15.31 -14.99
C ASP A 147 -6.25 -14.96 -14.88
N ASP A 148 -5.52 -15.12 -15.99
CA ASP A 148 -4.08 -14.91 -16.10
C ASP A 148 -3.75 -13.41 -15.98
N THR A 149 -3.84 -12.93 -14.75
CA THR A 149 -3.83 -11.52 -14.38
C THR A 149 -2.50 -10.91 -14.79
N PRO A 150 -2.49 -9.82 -15.57
CA PRO A 150 -1.25 -9.17 -15.97
C PRO A 150 -0.54 -8.60 -14.73
N GLU A 151 0.75 -8.90 -14.61
CA GLU A 151 1.61 -8.48 -13.52
C GLU A 151 2.84 -7.75 -14.06
N MET A 152 3.24 -6.68 -13.40
CA MET A 152 4.53 -6.02 -13.67
C MET A 152 5.68 -6.78 -12.97
N PRO A 153 6.83 -7.00 -13.62
CA PRO A 153 8.00 -7.54 -12.94
C PRO A 153 8.60 -6.49 -11.98
N VAL A 154 8.55 -6.75 -10.66
CA VAL A 154 9.07 -5.84 -9.61
C VAL A 154 10.38 -6.34 -8.99
N ALA A 155 10.74 -7.62 -9.19
CA ALA A 155 11.82 -8.30 -8.44
C ALA A 155 13.23 -7.70 -8.61
N HIS A 156 13.50 -7.03 -9.73
CA HIS A 156 14.84 -6.47 -10.04
C HIS A 156 14.80 -4.96 -10.32
N LEU A 157 13.74 -4.29 -9.87
CA LEU A 157 13.51 -2.92 -10.28
C LEU A 157 14.37 -1.97 -9.44
N ARG A 158 15.28 -1.24 -10.12
CA ARG A 158 16.08 -0.19 -9.49
C ARG A 158 15.16 0.96 -9.14
N LEU A 159 15.11 1.31 -7.86
CA LEU A 159 14.29 2.41 -7.38
C LEU A 159 14.74 3.73 -8.05
N ALA A 160 13.81 4.35 -8.78
CA ALA A 160 14.01 5.63 -9.48
C ALA A 160 12.80 6.53 -9.24
N ALA A 161 13.03 7.85 -9.15
CA ALA A 161 11.98 8.83 -8.89
C ALA A 161 10.84 8.76 -9.92
N SER A 162 11.18 8.75 -11.20
CA SER A 162 10.19 8.69 -12.29
C SER A 162 9.31 7.46 -12.22
N TRP A 163 9.90 6.30 -11.92
CA TRP A 163 9.16 5.06 -11.81
C TRP A 163 8.25 5.04 -10.56
N LEU A 164 8.77 5.46 -9.41
CA LEU A 164 8.00 5.51 -8.16
C LEU A 164 6.82 6.50 -8.27
N SER A 165 7.06 7.69 -8.82
CA SER A 165 6.01 8.68 -9.05
C SER A 165 4.92 8.17 -10.00
N ARG A 166 5.29 7.41 -11.04
CA ARG A 166 4.32 6.82 -11.98
C ARG A 166 3.44 5.79 -11.30
N ILE A 167 4.01 4.82 -10.59
CA ILE A 167 3.22 3.76 -9.94
C ILE A 167 2.34 4.33 -8.81
N GLN A 168 2.84 5.33 -8.07
CA GLN A 168 2.05 6.05 -7.07
C GLN A 168 0.90 6.82 -7.70
N THR A 169 1.15 7.53 -8.81
CA THR A 169 0.10 8.29 -9.52
C THR A 169 -1.04 7.40 -9.99
N VAL A 170 -0.72 6.26 -10.63
CA VAL A 170 -1.74 5.29 -11.07
C VAL A 170 -2.56 4.78 -9.88
N TYR A 171 -1.88 4.47 -8.77
CA TYR A 171 -2.53 3.94 -7.58
C TYR A 171 -3.40 4.96 -6.86
N ARG A 172 -2.90 6.18 -6.68
CA ARG A 172 -3.67 7.32 -6.17
C ARG A 172 -4.92 7.56 -7.00
N ASN A 173 -4.76 7.61 -8.32
CA ASN A 173 -5.88 7.86 -9.22
C ASN A 173 -6.94 6.77 -9.09
N ALA A 174 -6.57 5.51 -8.87
CA ALA A 174 -7.53 4.44 -8.61
C ALA A 174 -8.39 4.69 -7.36
N TRP A 175 -7.77 5.09 -6.24
CA TRP A 175 -8.51 5.41 -5.01
C TRP A 175 -9.38 6.66 -5.16
N ALA A 176 -8.88 7.69 -5.83
CA ALA A 176 -9.61 8.94 -6.06
C ALA A 176 -10.80 8.75 -7.03
N LEU A 177 -10.62 7.97 -8.11
CA LEU A 177 -11.69 7.62 -9.06
C LEU A 177 -12.82 6.84 -8.37
N CYS A 178 -12.48 5.93 -7.46
CA CYS A 178 -13.49 5.21 -6.67
C CYS A 178 -14.12 6.06 -5.55
N GLY A 179 -13.79 7.35 -5.44
CA GLY A 179 -14.35 8.25 -4.43
C GLY A 179 -13.94 7.91 -2.99
N ALA A 180 -12.84 7.19 -2.79
CA ALA A 180 -12.46 6.68 -1.48
C ALA A 180 -11.83 7.73 -0.56
N ALA A 181 -11.05 8.65 -1.14
CA ALA A 181 -10.36 9.73 -0.45
C ALA A 181 -10.14 10.92 -1.39
N HIS A 182 -9.95 12.10 -0.81
CA HIS A 182 -9.67 13.32 -1.57
C HIS A 182 -8.29 13.25 -2.23
N LEU A 183 -8.20 13.65 -3.50
CA LEU A 183 -6.97 13.55 -4.30
C LEU A 183 -5.78 14.27 -3.65
N ASN A 184 -6.01 15.41 -3.01
CA ASN A 184 -4.98 16.17 -2.31
C ASN A 184 -4.31 15.37 -1.17
N ASN A 185 -5.08 14.61 -0.40
CA ASN A 185 -4.55 13.83 0.72
C ASN A 185 -3.68 12.68 0.21
N LEU A 186 -4.11 12.03 -0.88
CA LEU A 186 -3.30 11.02 -1.56
C LEU A 186 -2.02 11.61 -2.16
N LYS A 187 -2.08 12.81 -2.77
CA LYS A 187 -0.88 13.52 -3.27
C LYS A 187 0.10 13.86 -2.15
N ALA A 188 -0.39 14.30 -1.00
CA ALA A 188 0.43 14.58 0.18
C ALA A 188 1.12 13.32 0.70
N PHE A 189 0.40 12.19 0.75
CA PHE A 189 0.96 10.89 1.09
C PHE A 189 2.05 10.46 0.09
N ASP A 190 1.78 10.52 -1.21
CA ASP A 190 2.74 10.16 -2.26
C ASP A 190 4.03 10.98 -2.16
N LYS A 191 3.89 12.31 -2.01
CA LYS A 191 5.02 13.23 -1.83
C LYS A 191 5.87 12.81 -0.63
N ARG A 192 5.23 12.54 0.52
CA ARG A 192 5.93 12.13 1.74
C ARG A 192 6.70 10.82 1.55
N VAL A 193 6.10 9.84 0.86
CA VAL A 193 6.77 8.58 0.54
C VAL A 193 7.95 8.82 -0.40
N LEU A 194 7.80 9.66 -1.43
CA LEU A 194 8.85 9.98 -2.39
C LEU A 194 10.06 10.63 -1.71
N ASP A 195 9.82 11.64 -0.86
CA ASP A 195 10.86 12.36 -0.12
C ASP A 195 11.66 11.41 0.81
N LEU A 196 11.00 10.42 1.43
CA LEU A 196 11.63 9.45 2.33
C LEU A 196 12.30 8.28 1.58
N ALA A 197 11.76 7.88 0.43
CA ALA A 197 12.28 6.78 -0.37
C ALA A 197 13.53 7.19 -1.17
N LEU A 198 13.63 8.47 -1.53
CA LEU A 198 14.73 9.03 -2.33
C LEU A 198 15.35 10.23 -1.60
N PRO A 199 15.94 10.02 -0.40
CA PRO A 199 16.52 11.10 0.36
C PRO A 199 17.77 11.64 -0.34
N ASP A 200 17.95 12.96 -0.32
CA ASP A 200 19.22 13.58 -0.66
C ASP A 200 20.21 13.36 0.51
N LEU A 201 21.14 12.43 0.33
CA LEU A 201 22.08 12.02 1.36
C LEU A 201 23.42 12.72 1.15
N ALA A 202 23.73 13.69 2.02
CA ALA A 202 25.04 14.32 2.06
C ALA A 202 26.14 13.37 2.61
N ASP A 203 25.76 12.43 3.48
CA ASP A 203 26.66 11.48 4.11
C ASP A 203 26.85 10.23 3.24
N SER A 204 28.10 9.98 2.84
CA SER A 204 28.48 8.82 2.00
C SER A 204 28.34 7.48 2.73
N SER A 205 28.30 7.47 4.07
CA SER A 205 28.16 6.27 4.89
C SER A 205 26.73 5.70 4.89
N LEU A 206 25.74 6.51 4.55
CA LEU A 206 24.34 6.14 4.52
C LEU A 206 23.86 5.78 3.11
N ARG A 207 22.85 4.91 3.03
CA ARG A 207 22.09 4.60 1.83
C ARG A 207 20.61 4.86 2.05
N GLY A 208 19.92 5.22 0.97
CA GLY A 208 18.47 5.25 0.93
C GLY A 208 17.86 3.84 1.04
N PRO A 209 16.53 3.77 1.23
CA PRO A 209 15.78 2.52 1.20
C PRO A 209 15.96 1.75 -0.11
N THR A 210 16.08 0.42 -0.02
CA THR A 210 16.00 -0.47 -1.18
C THR A 210 14.55 -0.66 -1.62
N THR A 211 14.34 -1.14 -2.86
CA THR A 211 13.00 -1.50 -3.36
C THR A 211 12.28 -2.50 -2.44
N GLN A 212 13.01 -3.46 -1.86
CA GLN A 212 12.44 -4.45 -0.93
C GLN A 212 12.00 -3.82 0.41
N GLU A 213 12.81 -2.90 0.95
CA GLU A 213 12.46 -2.15 2.16
C GLU A 213 11.23 -1.27 1.91
N LEU A 214 11.15 -0.64 0.74
CA LEU A 214 10.02 0.19 0.34
C LEU A 214 8.73 -0.63 0.14
N LEU A 215 8.80 -1.81 -0.50
CA LEU A 215 7.67 -2.73 -0.62
C LEU A 215 7.16 -3.21 0.75
N THR A 216 8.10 -3.51 1.66
CA THR A 216 7.76 -3.94 3.03
C THR A 216 7.12 -2.79 3.81
N ALA A 217 7.64 -1.58 3.67
CA ALA A 217 7.08 -0.39 4.29
C ALA A 217 5.68 -0.08 3.76
N ASP A 218 5.49 -0.06 2.43
CA ASP A 218 4.20 0.18 1.78
C ASP A 218 3.14 -0.83 2.25
N ARG A 219 3.50 -2.12 2.35
CA ARG A 219 2.60 -3.15 2.90
C ARG A 219 2.19 -2.86 4.34
N LYS A 220 3.14 -2.52 5.21
CA LYS A 220 2.87 -2.22 6.62
C LYS A 220 1.98 -0.99 6.77
N ILE A 221 2.28 0.07 6.01
CA ILE A 221 1.55 1.33 6.03
C ILE A 221 0.11 1.15 5.58
N TRP A 222 -0.13 0.45 4.47
CA TRP A 222 -1.49 0.15 4.03
C TRP A 222 -2.24 -0.81 4.97
N GLY A 223 -1.53 -1.71 5.66
CA GLY A 223 -2.11 -2.51 6.75
C GLY A 223 -2.57 -1.65 7.92
N THR A 224 -1.77 -0.65 8.31
CA THR A 224 -2.14 0.34 9.33
C THR A 224 -3.35 1.16 8.89
N ILE A 225 -3.35 1.67 7.66
CA ILE A 225 -4.50 2.42 7.09
C ILE A 225 -5.77 1.55 7.13
N GLY A 226 -5.69 0.30 6.67
CA GLY A 226 -6.82 -0.63 6.71
C GLY A 226 -7.33 -0.92 8.13
N THR A 227 -6.44 -0.94 9.12
CA THR A 227 -6.81 -1.09 10.54
C THR A 227 -7.54 0.15 11.07
N LEU A 228 -7.06 1.35 10.73
CA LEU A 228 -7.72 2.61 11.11
C LEU A 228 -9.11 2.72 10.50
N VAL A 229 -9.24 2.42 9.21
CA VAL A 229 -10.54 2.44 8.51
C VAL A 229 -11.49 1.39 9.09
N SER A 230 -11.00 0.19 9.40
CA SER A 230 -11.80 -0.84 10.09
C SER A 230 -12.24 -0.41 11.50
N SER A 231 -11.54 0.55 12.11
CA SER A 231 -11.88 1.12 13.42
C SER A 231 -12.86 2.30 13.32
N GLY A 232 -13.41 2.56 12.12
CA GLY A 232 -14.41 3.59 11.87
C GLY A 232 -13.86 4.93 11.37
N TRP A 233 -12.56 5.02 11.04
CA TRP A 233 -11.97 6.23 10.46
C TRP A 233 -12.30 6.31 8.97
N SER A 234 -12.49 7.53 8.45
CA SER A 234 -12.49 7.73 7.00
C SER A 234 -11.09 7.46 6.42
N LEU A 235 -11.02 7.11 5.13
CA LEU A 235 -9.72 6.91 4.48
C LEU A 235 -8.88 8.20 4.47
N ASP A 236 -9.52 9.36 4.33
CA ASP A 236 -8.86 10.66 4.42
C ASP A 236 -8.20 10.91 5.79
N GLU A 237 -8.91 10.63 6.89
CA GLU A 237 -8.35 10.74 8.24
C GLU A 237 -7.21 9.75 8.46
N ALA A 238 -7.36 8.51 8.00
CA ALA A 238 -6.32 7.50 8.11
C ALA A 238 -5.05 7.86 7.30
N LEU A 239 -5.22 8.40 6.10
CA LEU A 239 -4.11 8.90 5.27
C LEU A 239 -3.42 10.08 5.94
N TYR A 240 -4.19 11.05 6.45
CA TYR A 240 -3.63 12.21 7.15
C TYR A 240 -2.85 11.80 8.41
N GLU A 241 -3.41 10.90 9.22
CA GLU A 241 -2.77 10.37 10.43
C GLU A 241 -1.41 9.74 10.12
N VAL A 242 -1.34 8.88 9.10
CA VAL A 242 -0.09 8.19 8.74
C VAL A 242 0.91 9.11 8.02
N THR A 243 0.43 10.14 7.32
CA THR A 243 1.30 11.08 6.58
C THR A 243 1.91 12.14 7.48
N SER A 244 1.12 12.68 8.41
CA SER A 244 1.45 13.92 9.14
C SER A 244 1.60 13.74 10.65
N ILE A 245 0.93 12.76 11.26
CA ILE A 245 0.90 12.61 12.73
C ILE A 245 1.85 11.51 13.19
N ARG A 246 1.76 10.32 12.58
CA ARG A 246 2.57 9.16 12.94
C ARG A 246 3.95 9.21 12.30
N SER A 247 4.96 8.76 13.04
CA SER A 247 6.33 8.61 12.53
C SER A 247 6.55 7.27 11.82
N ASP A 248 5.52 6.44 11.63
CA ASP A 248 5.62 5.08 11.07
C ASP A 248 6.37 5.08 9.73
N LEU A 249 5.97 5.96 8.82
CA LEU A 249 6.55 6.05 7.49
C LEU A 249 8.03 6.48 7.55
N SER A 250 8.34 7.46 8.40
CA SER A 250 9.72 7.93 8.63
C SER A 250 10.60 6.85 9.26
N ASN A 251 10.07 6.08 10.21
CA ASN A 251 10.81 5.01 10.89
C ASN A 251 11.10 3.83 9.94
N LEU A 252 10.16 3.50 9.06
CA LEU A 252 10.30 2.39 8.11
C LEU A 252 11.25 2.72 6.96
N LEU A 253 11.28 3.98 6.51
CA LEU A 253 12.05 4.46 5.35
C LEU A 253 13.28 5.30 5.71
N GLN A 254 13.70 5.30 6.97
CA GLN A 254 14.91 6.02 7.37
C GLN A 254 16.16 5.50 6.62
N PRO A 255 17.12 6.37 6.29
CA PRO A 255 18.40 5.98 5.72
C PRO A 255 19.11 4.96 6.61
N ARG A 256 19.82 4.02 5.99
CA ARG A 256 20.51 2.92 6.69
C ARG A 256 22.00 2.94 6.39
N PRO A 257 22.87 2.42 7.28
CA PRO A 257 24.29 2.27 7.01
C PRO A 257 24.54 1.43 5.76
N ARG A 258 25.52 1.82 4.94
CA ARG A 258 26.03 0.97 3.86
C ARG A 258 26.80 -0.19 4.47
N THR A 259 26.30 -1.41 4.27
CA THR A 259 27.07 -2.61 4.56
C THR A 259 28.11 -2.78 3.46
N THR A 260 29.37 -2.44 3.74
CA THR A 260 30.47 -2.87 2.87
C THR A 260 30.56 -4.39 2.94
N PRO A 261 30.53 -5.12 1.82
CA PRO A 261 30.75 -6.56 1.85
C PRO A 261 32.11 -6.84 2.48
N PHE A 262 32.15 -7.69 3.50
CA PHE A 262 33.40 -8.20 4.06
C PHE A 262 34.12 -9.01 2.97
N THR A 263 35.14 -8.43 2.35
CA THR A 263 36.08 -9.17 1.52
C THR A 263 37.05 -9.88 2.47
N PRO A 264 37.01 -11.22 2.60
CA PRO A 264 38.05 -11.92 3.34
C PRO A 264 39.40 -11.60 2.68
N PRO A 265 40.47 -11.39 3.46
CA PRO A 265 41.79 -11.11 2.89
C PRO A 265 42.18 -12.27 1.98
N LYS A 266 42.56 -11.95 0.74
CA LYS A 266 43.13 -12.93 -0.18
C LYS A 266 44.39 -13.47 0.50
N ASN A 267 44.37 -14.75 0.87
CA ASN A 267 45.56 -15.45 1.35
C ASN A 267 46.65 -15.29 0.30
N LEU A 268 47.64 -14.46 0.60
CA LEU A 268 48.95 -14.45 -0.04
C LEU A 268 49.60 -15.81 0.29
N LYS A 269 49.25 -16.87 -0.45
CA LYS A 269 50.17 -17.97 -0.68
C LYS A 269 51.34 -17.32 -1.45
N GLY A 270 52.49 -17.08 -0.85
CA GLY A 270 53.30 -18.10 -0.18
C GLY A 270 54.21 -18.67 -1.27
N LYS A 271 55.44 -18.13 -1.28
CA LYS A 271 56.63 -18.44 -2.08
C LYS A 271 56.67 -19.79 -2.79
#